data_AF-A0A3D5IZU5-F1
#
_entry.id   AF-A0A3D5IZU5-F1
#
_cell.length_a   1.000
_cell.length_b   1.000
_cell.length_c   1.000
_cell.angle_alpha   90.00
_cell.angle_beta   90.00
_cell.angle_gamma   90.00
#
_symmetry.space_group_name_H-M   'P 1'
#
loop_
_entity.id
_entity.type
_entity.pdbx_description
1 polymer ?
#
loop_
_entity_poly.entity_id
_entity_poly.type
_entity_poly.pdbx_seq_one_letter_code
_entity_poly.pdbx_strand_id
1 'polypeptide(L)'
;EGGFAPTLDGTEDALETILKAIEKAGYKGGDEVMIALDCAAAEFYEDGKYNYAKFEGDKGVVRTSEEQAQYLAELASKYPIISIEDGMDENDWDGWKALTDKIGDKVQLVGDDLYVTNVERLSRGIKEGIANSILIKVNQIGTLTETIAAVNMAHNAGYTSVMSHRSGETEDNTIADLAVALNTGQIKTGSASRSDRMAKYNQLIRIEEELGSVAYFPKDKAFKVK
;
A
#
# COMPACT_ATOMS: atom_id res chain seq x y z
N GLU A 1 5.85 -7.72 11.29
CA GLU A 1 4.44 -7.66 10.84
C GLU A 1 3.62 -8.93 11.13
N GLY A 2 4.24 -10.10 11.34
CA GLY A 2 3.50 -11.33 11.72
C GLY A 2 3.11 -12.25 10.56
N GLY A 3 3.51 -11.90 9.33
CA GLY A 3 3.46 -12.81 8.18
C GLY A 3 4.62 -13.81 8.15
N PHE A 4 4.66 -14.61 7.09
CA PHE A 4 5.73 -15.59 6.84
C PHE A 4 6.76 -15.04 5.85
N ALA A 5 8.01 -15.47 5.99
CA ALA A 5 9.09 -15.17 5.05
C ALA A 5 9.79 -16.48 4.62
N PRO A 6 9.10 -17.38 3.89
CA PRO A 6 9.69 -18.61 3.40
C PRO A 6 10.69 -18.33 2.27
N THR A 7 11.56 -19.30 2.00
CA THR A 7 12.35 -19.32 0.75
C THR A 7 11.42 -19.69 -0.40
N LEU A 8 11.40 -18.85 -1.44
CA LEU A 8 10.58 -19.00 -2.64
C LEU A 8 11.45 -18.83 -3.88
N ASP A 9 10.96 -19.31 -5.02
CA ASP A 9 11.72 -19.26 -6.29
C ASP A 9 11.68 -17.88 -6.97
N GLY A 10 10.87 -16.96 -6.46
CA GLY A 10 10.79 -15.56 -6.90
C GLY A 10 9.44 -14.91 -6.59
N THR A 11 9.21 -13.72 -7.14
CA THR A 11 7.97 -12.94 -6.92
C THR A 11 6.72 -13.66 -7.42
N GLU A 12 6.79 -14.32 -8.59
CA GLU A 12 5.64 -15.04 -9.14
C GLU A 12 5.26 -16.26 -8.28
N ASP A 13 6.23 -16.99 -7.75
CA ASP A 13 5.99 -18.11 -6.83
C ASP A 13 5.31 -17.63 -5.53
N ALA A 14 5.69 -16.45 -5.02
CA ALA A 14 5.02 -15.83 -3.89
C ALA A 14 3.54 -15.51 -4.19
N LEU A 15 3.27 -14.88 -5.34
CA LEU A 15 1.90 -14.54 -5.77
C LEU A 15 1.05 -15.79 -5.99
N GLU A 16 1.59 -16.80 -6.68
CA GLU A 16 0.91 -18.06 -6.95
C GLU A 16 0.65 -18.86 -5.67
N THR A 17 1.58 -18.84 -4.73
CA THR A 17 1.41 -19.45 -3.40
C THR A 17 0.29 -18.77 -2.62
N ILE A 18 0.21 -17.43 -2.65
CA ILE A 18 -0.88 -16.67 -2.02
C ILE A 18 -2.23 -17.01 -2.68
N LEU A 19 -2.30 -17.01 -4.02
CA LEU A 19 -3.52 -17.35 -4.75
C LEU A 19 -4.00 -18.78 -4.44
N LYS A 20 -3.07 -19.74 -4.35
CA LYS A 20 -3.36 -21.11 -3.95
C LYS A 20 -3.88 -21.19 -2.51
N ALA A 21 -3.39 -20.35 -1.60
CA ALA A 21 -3.90 -20.28 -0.24
C ALA A 21 -5.32 -19.70 -0.20
N ILE A 22 -5.60 -18.65 -0.99
CA ILE A 22 -6.94 -18.05 -1.15
C ILE A 22 -7.94 -19.10 -1.66
N GLU A 23 -7.58 -19.83 -2.72
CA GLU A 23 -8.42 -20.90 -3.29
C GLU A 23 -8.69 -22.01 -2.26
N LYS A 24 -7.66 -22.46 -1.55
CA LYS A 24 -7.79 -23.50 -0.52
C LYS A 24 -8.65 -23.08 0.68
N ALA A 25 -8.70 -21.78 0.97
CA ALA A 25 -9.58 -21.23 1.99
C ALA A 25 -11.04 -21.11 1.52
N GLY A 26 -11.31 -21.35 0.23
CA GLY A 26 -12.65 -21.31 -0.35
C GLY A 26 -13.07 -19.94 -0.90
N TYR A 27 -12.13 -19.02 -1.09
CA TYR A 27 -12.37 -17.69 -1.64
C TYR A 27 -11.90 -17.57 -3.10
N LYS A 28 -12.47 -16.62 -3.84
CA LYS A 28 -12.08 -16.29 -5.21
C LYS A 28 -11.09 -15.14 -5.26
N GLY A 29 -9.89 -15.41 -5.76
CA GLY A 29 -8.89 -14.37 -6.06
C GLY A 29 -9.40 -13.41 -7.15
N GLY A 30 -9.21 -12.10 -6.94
CA GLY A 30 -9.62 -11.03 -7.85
C GLY A 30 -11.08 -10.60 -7.76
N ASP A 31 -11.92 -11.32 -7.02
CA ASP A 31 -13.33 -10.98 -6.78
C ASP A 31 -13.57 -10.76 -5.27
N GLU A 32 -13.27 -11.77 -4.45
CA GLU A 32 -13.46 -11.71 -3.00
C GLU A 32 -12.20 -11.28 -2.25
N VAL A 33 -11.02 -11.65 -2.78
CA VAL A 33 -9.72 -11.31 -2.19
C VAL A 33 -8.76 -10.85 -3.28
N MET A 34 -8.17 -9.66 -3.10
CA MET A 34 -7.19 -9.07 -4.01
C MET A 34 -5.81 -9.00 -3.34
N ILE A 35 -4.77 -8.77 -4.14
CA ILE A 35 -3.39 -8.64 -3.67
C ILE A 35 -2.99 -7.17 -3.64
N ALA A 36 -2.32 -6.76 -2.57
CA ALA A 36 -1.61 -5.49 -2.47
C ALA A 36 -0.11 -5.77 -2.28
N LEU A 37 0.73 -5.04 -3.01
CA LEU A 37 2.18 -5.14 -2.92
C LEU A 37 2.75 -3.92 -2.24
N ASP A 38 3.80 -4.13 -1.45
CA ASP A 38 4.71 -3.08 -1.02
C ASP A 38 6.08 -3.47 -1.54
N CYS A 39 6.54 -2.73 -2.54
CA CYS A 39 7.80 -3.02 -3.20
C CYS A 39 9.00 -2.51 -2.40
N ALA A 40 8.82 -1.44 -1.61
CA ALA A 40 9.90 -0.72 -0.96
C ALA A 40 11.10 -0.47 -1.91
N ALA A 41 10.81 0.02 -3.13
CA ALA A 41 11.76 -0.03 -4.24
C ALA A 41 13.06 0.76 -4.01
N ALA A 42 13.02 1.76 -3.12
CA ALA A 42 14.21 2.48 -2.67
C ALA A 42 15.30 1.56 -2.08
N GLU A 43 14.91 0.43 -1.47
CA GLU A 43 15.85 -0.53 -0.87
C GLU A 43 16.73 -1.26 -1.89
N PHE A 44 16.34 -1.27 -3.17
CA PHE A 44 17.12 -1.84 -4.28
C PHE A 44 17.33 -0.85 -5.43
N TYR A 45 17.13 0.45 -5.21
CA TYR A 45 17.46 1.47 -6.18
C TYR A 45 18.89 1.97 -5.97
N GLU A 46 19.78 1.67 -6.92
CA GLU A 46 21.21 1.97 -6.84
C GLU A 46 21.70 2.53 -8.19
N ASP A 47 22.47 3.61 -8.15
CA ASP A 47 23.05 4.26 -9.34
C ASP A 47 22.03 4.57 -10.46
N GLY A 48 20.83 4.99 -10.09
CA GLY A 48 19.77 5.37 -11.03
C GLY A 48 18.98 4.19 -11.61
N LYS A 49 19.14 2.98 -11.05
CA LYS A 49 18.50 1.75 -11.55
C LYS A 49 17.96 0.88 -10.41
N TYR A 50 16.94 0.10 -10.72
CA TYR A 50 16.35 -0.89 -9.82
C TYR A 50 17.09 -2.21 -9.95
N ASN A 51 17.95 -2.53 -8.97
CA ASN A 51 18.88 -3.65 -8.96
C ASN A 51 18.30 -4.85 -8.20
N TYR A 52 17.50 -5.68 -8.88
CA TYR A 52 16.89 -6.86 -8.25
C TYR A 52 17.92 -7.93 -7.85
N ALA A 53 19.14 -7.91 -8.42
CA ALA A 53 20.19 -8.86 -8.05
C ALA A 53 20.58 -8.77 -6.57
N LYS A 54 20.29 -7.64 -5.91
CA LYS A 54 20.47 -7.45 -4.46
C LYS A 54 19.69 -8.47 -3.61
N PHE A 55 18.50 -8.86 -4.07
CA PHE A 55 17.62 -9.79 -3.34
C PHE A 55 17.36 -11.11 -4.09
N GLU A 56 17.45 -11.10 -5.42
CA GLU A 56 17.22 -12.27 -6.29
C GLU A 56 18.51 -12.97 -6.74
N GLY A 57 19.67 -12.46 -6.32
CA GLY A 57 20.99 -13.01 -6.68
C GLY A 57 21.29 -12.91 -8.17
N ASP A 58 22.08 -13.85 -8.71
CA ASP A 58 22.61 -13.81 -10.09
C ASP A 58 21.52 -13.79 -11.18
N LYS A 59 20.28 -14.16 -10.85
CA LYS A 59 19.14 -14.13 -11.78
C LYS A 59 18.41 -12.78 -11.80
N GLY A 60 18.70 -11.90 -10.84
CA GLY A 60 18.03 -10.63 -10.68
C GLY A 60 18.33 -9.67 -11.83
N VAL A 61 17.29 -9.01 -12.33
CA VAL A 61 17.37 -8.07 -13.44
C VAL A 61 17.64 -6.66 -12.92
N VAL A 62 18.56 -5.95 -13.56
CA VAL A 62 18.73 -4.51 -13.33
C VAL A 62 17.84 -3.75 -14.31
N ARG A 63 16.90 -2.98 -13.79
CA ARG A 63 15.89 -2.25 -14.57
C ARG A 63 16.14 -0.74 -14.49
N THR A 64 15.96 -0.05 -15.61
CA THR A 64 15.73 1.40 -15.62
C THR A 64 14.35 1.72 -15.03
N SER A 65 14.08 3.00 -14.76
CA SER A 65 12.77 3.45 -14.26
C SER A 65 11.60 3.07 -15.17
N GLU A 66 11.78 3.21 -16.49
CA GLU A 66 10.75 2.82 -17.46
C GLU A 66 10.52 1.30 -17.49
N GLU A 67 11.59 0.51 -17.44
CA GLU A 67 11.50 -0.95 -17.37
C GLU A 67 10.89 -1.45 -16.05
N GLN A 68 11.16 -0.75 -14.94
CA GLN A 68 10.54 -1.03 -13.65
C GLN A 68 9.03 -0.75 -13.69
N ALA A 69 8.64 0.42 -14.20
CA ALA A 69 7.24 0.78 -14.36
C ALA A 69 6.51 -0.21 -15.29
N GLN A 70 7.16 -0.63 -16.37
CA GLN A 70 6.64 -1.64 -17.29
C GLN A 70 6.49 -3.03 -16.62
N TYR A 71 7.49 -3.46 -15.84
CA TYR A 71 7.45 -4.72 -15.11
C TYR A 71 6.27 -4.79 -14.13
N LEU A 72 6.07 -3.72 -13.34
CA LEU A 72 4.94 -3.65 -12.41
C LEU A 72 3.59 -3.64 -13.13
N ALA A 73 3.50 -2.98 -14.29
CA ALA A 73 2.30 -2.99 -15.11
C ALA A 73 1.97 -4.38 -15.66
N GLU A 74 2.98 -5.12 -16.12
CA GLU A 74 2.82 -6.51 -16.58
C GLU A 74 2.40 -7.43 -15.44
N LEU A 75 3.03 -7.28 -14.27
CA LEU A 75 2.70 -8.07 -13.09
C LEU A 75 1.24 -7.85 -12.65
N ALA A 76 0.80 -6.59 -12.58
CA ALA A 76 -0.59 -6.24 -12.26
C ALA A 76 -1.60 -6.68 -13.33
N SER A 77 -1.17 -6.88 -14.58
CA SER A 77 -2.04 -7.43 -15.63
C SER A 77 -2.22 -8.96 -15.53
N LYS A 78 -1.24 -9.65 -14.93
CA LYS A 78 -1.20 -11.12 -14.82
C LYS A 78 -1.85 -11.62 -13.53
N TYR A 79 -1.76 -10.85 -12.45
CA TYR A 79 -2.24 -11.23 -11.12
C TYR A 79 -3.29 -10.21 -10.63
N PRO A 80 -4.20 -10.59 -9.71
CA PRO A 80 -5.25 -9.69 -9.19
C PRO A 80 -4.68 -8.69 -8.17
N ILE A 81 -3.71 -7.88 -8.61
CA ILE A 81 -3.07 -6.83 -7.83
C ILE A 81 -3.91 -5.57 -7.96
N ILE A 82 -4.52 -5.15 -6.85
CA ILE A 82 -5.35 -3.94 -6.79
C ILE A 82 -4.55 -2.72 -6.31
N SER A 83 -3.41 -2.94 -5.66
CA SER A 83 -2.61 -1.88 -5.04
C SER A 83 -1.13 -2.20 -5.05
N ILE A 84 -0.31 -1.17 -5.33
CA ILE A 84 1.16 -1.21 -5.29
C ILE A 84 1.64 0.02 -4.50
N GLU A 85 2.36 -0.25 -3.43
CA GLU A 85 3.04 0.73 -2.58
C GLU A 85 4.52 0.78 -2.92
N ASP A 86 5.07 2.00 -3.00
CA ASP A 86 6.49 2.28 -3.26
C ASP A 86 7.11 1.45 -4.38
N GLY A 87 6.39 1.36 -5.51
CA GLY A 87 6.84 0.66 -6.71
C GLY A 87 8.08 1.28 -7.38
N MET A 88 8.34 2.55 -7.09
CA MET A 88 9.47 3.34 -7.57
C MET A 88 10.17 3.99 -6.38
N ASP A 89 11.45 4.35 -6.54
CA ASP A 89 12.24 5.04 -5.52
C ASP A 89 11.61 6.38 -5.11
N GLU A 90 11.80 6.78 -3.84
CA GLU A 90 11.22 8.01 -3.27
C GLU A 90 11.66 9.30 -3.99
N ASN A 91 12.78 9.28 -4.73
CA ASN A 91 13.31 10.42 -5.46
C ASN A 91 13.22 10.25 -6.99
N ASP A 92 12.72 9.11 -7.49
CA ASP A 92 12.48 8.86 -8.92
C ASP A 92 11.09 9.36 -9.37
N TRP A 93 10.90 10.68 -9.34
CA TRP A 93 9.63 11.33 -9.69
C TRP A 93 9.19 11.06 -11.14
N ASP A 94 10.15 10.95 -12.06
CA ASP A 94 9.88 10.62 -13.47
C ASP A 94 9.42 9.16 -13.62
N GLY A 95 10.06 8.22 -12.91
CA GLY A 95 9.64 6.82 -12.83
C GLY A 95 8.25 6.66 -12.22
N TRP A 96 7.96 7.37 -11.13
CA TRP A 96 6.62 7.43 -10.53
C TRP A 96 5.58 7.94 -11.51
N LYS A 97 5.90 8.98 -12.29
CA LYS A 97 5.00 9.50 -13.33
C LYS A 97 4.76 8.46 -14.42
N ALA A 98 5.80 7.77 -14.88
CA ALA A 98 5.69 6.71 -15.87
C ALA A 98 4.81 5.55 -15.37
N LEU A 99 4.99 5.10 -14.12
CA LEU A 99 4.15 4.07 -13.50
C LEU A 99 2.69 4.53 -13.40
N THR A 100 2.47 5.79 -12.98
CA THR A 100 1.13 6.37 -12.85
C THR A 100 0.40 6.44 -14.18
N ASP A 101 1.09 6.85 -15.24
CA ASP A 101 0.52 6.93 -16.59
C ASP A 101 0.19 5.55 -17.18
N LYS A 102 0.96 4.52 -16.83
CA LYS A 102 0.76 3.16 -17.34
C LYS A 102 -0.43 2.44 -16.70
N ILE A 103 -0.59 2.53 -15.37
CA ILE A 103 -1.55 1.69 -14.62
C ILE A 103 -2.34 2.41 -13.53
N GLY A 104 -2.14 3.70 -13.30
CA GLY A 104 -2.82 4.44 -12.23
C GLY A 104 -4.34 4.56 -12.39
N ASP A 105 -4.90 4.18 -13.54
CA ASP A 105 -6.34 4.09 -13.79
C ASP A 105 -6.96 2.77 -13.32
N LYS A 106 -6.14 1.72 -13.13
CA LYS A 106 -6.57 0.35 -12.77
C LYS A 106 -6.02 -0.14 -11.44
N VAL A 107 -4.89 0.42 -11.00
CA VAL A 107 -4.16 0.00 -9.80
C VAL A 107 -3.98 1.19 -8.87
N GLN A 108 -4.25 0.99 -7.59
CA GLN A 108 -3.94 1.98 -6.57
C GLN A 108 -2.41 2.06 -6.42
N LEU A 109 -1.84 3.25 -6.56
CA LEU A 109 -0.42 3.53 -6.39
C LEU A 109 -0.24 4.34 -5.12
N VAL A 110 0.33 3.71 -4.10
CA VAL A 110 0.47 4.26 -2.75
C VAL A 110 1.90 4.77 -2.56
N GLY A 111 2.04 6.08 -2.32
CA GLY A 111 3.32 6.64 -1.89
C GLY A 111 3.45 6.57 -0.36
N ASP A 112 4.44 5.83 0.14
CA ASP A 112 4.86 5.81 1.54
C ASP A 112 6.13 6.64 1.72
N ASP A 113 7.31 6.13 1.34
CA ASP A 113 8.57 6.89 1.36
C ASP A 113 8.55 8.04 0.32
N LEU A 114 7.78 7.89 -0.77
CA LEU A 114 7.54 8.99 -1.72
C LEU A 114 6.97 10.24 -1.03
N TYR A 115 6.04 10.07 -0.07
CA TYR A 115 5.33 11.19 0.53
C TYR A 115 5.67 11.45 1.99
N VAL A 116 6.14 10.45 2.74
CA VAL A 116 6.49 10.50 4.17
C VAL A 116 5.45 11.23 5.04
N THR A 117 4.17 11.05 4.72
CA THR A 117 3.05 11.78 5.36
C THR A 117 3.23 13.33 5.35
N ASN A 118 4.00 13.87 4.39
CA ASN A 118 4.35 15.28 4.29
C ASN A 118 3.50 15.99 3.23
N VAL A 119 2.81 17.06 3.65
CA VAL A 119 1.88 17.83 2.81
C VAL A 119 2.54 18.55 1.63
N GLU A 120 3.82 18.93 1.71
CA GLU A 120 4.52 19.59 0.61
C GLU A 120 4.84 18.59 -0.51
N ARG A 121 5.36 17.41 -0.14
CA ARG A 121 5.61 16.32 -1.10
C ARG A 121 4.31 15.80 -1.71
N LEU A 122 3.28 15.60 -0.89
CA LEU A 122 1.95 15.22 -1.38
C LEU A 122 1.38 16.29 -2.34
N SER A 123 1.48 17.58 -1.99
CA SER A 123 1.01 18.66 -2.87
C SER A 123 1.74 18.68 -4.21
N ARG A 124 3.04 18.35 -4.23
CA ARG A 124 3.80 18.21 -5.47
C ARG A 124 3.28 17.02 -6.29
N GLY A 125 3.13 15.85 -5.66
CA GLY A 125 2.62 14.65 -6.32
C GLY A 125 1.26 14.86 -6.97
N ILE A 126 0.34 15.50 -6.25
CA ILE A 126 -0.99 15.87 -6.76
C ILE A 126 -0.88 16.78 -7.99
N LYS A 127 -0.03 17.82 -7.94
CA LYS A 127 0.13 18.78 -9.03
C LYS A 127 0.74 18.13 -10.29
N GLU A 128 1.65 17.18 -10.10
CA GLU A 128 2.36 16.49 -11.17
C GLU A 128 1.61 15.23 -11.66
N GLY A 129 0.52 14.83 -10.99
CA GLY A 129 -0.26 13.64 -11.34
C GLY A 129 0.51 12.35 -11.06
N ILE A 130 1.14 12.28 -9.89
CA ILE A 130 1.99 11.16 -9.46
C ILE A 130 1.29 10.36 -8.38
N ALA A 131 1.22 9.04 -8.56
CA ALA A 131 0.47 8.13 -7.71
C ALA A 131 -1.03 8.49 -7.63
N ASN A 132 -1.78 7.78 -6.81
CA ASN A 132 -3.21 8.07 -6.57
C ASN A 132 -3.65 7.75 -5.13
N SER A 133 -2.68 7.47 -4.26
CA SER A 133 -2.86 7.15 -2.85
C SER A 133 -1.64 7.55 -2.03
N ILE A 134 -1.85 7.75 -0.73
CA ILE A 134 -0.80 8.02 0.25
C ILE A 134 -0.92 7.07 1.44
N LEU A 135 0.21 6.54 1.90
CA LEU A 135 0.29 5.83 3.17
C LEU A 135 0.45 6.86 4.31
N ILE A 136 -0.40 6.76 5.33
CA ILE A 136 -0.44 7.70 6.44
C ILE A 136 0.17 7.04 7.67
N LYS A 137 1.32 7.55 8.12
CA LYS A 137 1.97 7.15 9.38
C LYS A 137 2.00 8.35 10.32
N VAL A 138 1.18 8.30 11.36
CA VAL A 138 1.01 9.41 12.33
C VAL A 138 2.34 9.95 12.87
N ASN A 139 3.30 9.05 13.12
CA ASN A 139 4.59 9.43 13.69
C ASN A 139 5.64 9.91 12.66
N GLN A 140 5.39 9.82 11.35
CA GLN A 140 6.23 10.49 10.34
C GLN A 140 6.02 12.00 10.38
N ILE A 141 4.77 12.45 10.54
CA ILE A 141 4.43 13.88 10.59
C ILE A 141 4.41 14.43 12.03
N GLY A 142 4.14 13.59 13.02
CA GLY A 142 4.40 13.88 14.44
C GLY A 142 3.19 14.43 15.22
N THR A 143 2.15 14.95 14.57
CA THR A 143 0.92 15.41 15.23
C THR A 143 -0.36 14.92 14.57
N LEU A 144 -1.44 14.82 15.35
CA LEU A 144 -2.76 14.47 14.82
C LEU A 144 -3.31 15.54 13.89
N THR A 145 -3.07 16.83 14.17
CA THR A 145 -3.53 17.92 13.31
C THR A 145 -2.91 17.84 11.92
N GLU A 146 -1.60 17.59 11.83
CA GLU A 146 -0.93 17.46 10.54
C GLU A 146 -1.29 16.15 9.83
N THR A 147 -1.50 15.07 10.59
CA THR A 147 -2.05 13.81 10.04
C THR A 147 -3.41 14.05 9.36
N ILE A 148 -4.33 14.75 10.05
CA ILE A 148 -5.66 15.09 9.51
C ILE A 148 -5.52 15.98 8.28
N ALA A 149 -4.59 16.94 8.30
CA ALA A 149 -4.34 17.81 7.15
C ALA A 149 -3.87 17.03 5.92
N ALA A 150 -2.96 16.07 6.09
CA ALA A 150 -2.48 15.20 5.01
C ALA A 150 -3.61 14.34 4.42
N VAL A 151 -4.43 13.70 5.27
CA VAL A 151 -5.58 12.89 4.84
C VAL A 151 -6.60 13.75 4.08
N ASN A 152 -6.93 14.93 4.59
CA ASN A 152 -7.88 15.84 3.94
C ASN A 152 -7.34 16.34 2.59
N MET A 153 -6.04 16.65 2.50
CA MET A 153 -5.42 17.04 1.23
C MET A 153 -5.53 15.94 0.17
N ALA A 154 -5.20 14.70 0.54
CA ALA A 154 -5.33 13.54 -0.34
C ALA A 154 -6.78 13.35 -0.80
N HIS A 155 -7.73 13.34 0.14
CA HIS A 155 -9.15 13.13 -0.19
C HIS A 155 -9.70 14.22 -1.12
N ASN A 156 -9.38 15.49 -0.86
CA ASN A 156 -9.81 16.62 -1.69
C ASN A 156 -9.23 16.57 -3.12
N ALA A 157 -8.04 15.98 -3.28
CA ALA A 157 -7.42 15.76 -4.59
C ALA A 157 -7.92 14.49 -5.30
N GLY A 158 -8.86 13.76 -4.70
CA GLY A 158 -9.36 12.50 -5.27
C GLY A 158 -8.45 11.31 -4.97
N TYR A 159 -7.40 11.46 -4.17
CA TYR A 159 -6.55 10.34 -3.75
C TYR A 159 -7.26 9.52 -2.67
N THR A 160 -6.77 8.31 -2.46
CA THR A 160 -7.09 7.51 -1.28
C THR A 160 -6.03 7.74 -0.20
N SER A 161 -6.39 7.49 1.06
CA SER A 161 -5.46 7.51 2.18
C SER A 161 -5.48 6.15 2.85
N VAL A 162 -4.32 5.57 3.12
CA VAL A 162 -4.22 4.26 3.78
C VAL A 162 -3.60 4.47 5.16
N MET A 163 -4.39 4.32 6.21
CA MET A 163 -3.89 4.47 7.58
C MET A 163 -2.95 3.31 7.91
N SER A 164 -1.76 3.59 8.45
CA SER A 164 -0.71 2.58 8.56
C SER A 164 -0.05 2.51 9.93
N HIS A 165 0.37 1.30 10.27
CA HIS A 165 1.19 1.01 11.44
C HIS A 165 2.68 1.35 11.21
N ARG A 166 3.53 1.03 12.20
CA ARG A 166 4.99 0.94 12.02
C ARG A 166 5.52 -0.48 12.22
N SER A 167 6.76 -0.76 11.82
CA SER A 167 7.38 -2.08 12.03
C SER A 167 7.48 -2.42 13.53
N GLY A 168 7.89 -1.46 14.37
CA GLY A 168 7.74 -1.50 15.82
C GLY A 168 6.39 -0.94 16.25
N GLU A 169 5.51 -1.79 16.78
CA GLU A 169 4.18 -1.39 17.28
C GLU A 169 3.99 -1.68 18.76
N THR A 170 2.93 -1.11 19.31
CA THR A 170 2.51 -1.28 20.70
C THR A 170 1.08 -1.84 20.77
N GLU A 171 0.53 -1.97 21.97
CA GLU A 171 -0.87 -2.25 22.22
C GLU A 171 -1.82 -1.09 21.85
N ASP A 172 -1.30 0.13 21.66
CA ASP A 172 -2.07 1.30 21.24
C ASP A 172 -2.82 0.98 19.94
N ASN A 173 -4.07 1.43 19.83
CA ASN A 173 -4.92 1.15 18.67
C ASN A 173 -5.51 2.43 18.04
N THR A 174 -4.90 3.59 18.31
CA THR A 174 -5.34 4.91 17.82
C THR A 174 -5.55 4.94 16.31
N ILE A 175 -4.73 4.22 15.54
CA ILE A 175 -4.86 4.17 14.08
C ILE A 175 -6.15 3.49 13.60
N ALA A 176 -6.78 2.63 14.41
CA ALA A 176 -8.08 2.06 14.08
C ALA A 176 -9.17 3.12 14.15
N ASP A 177 -9.21 3.88 15.25
CA ASP A 177 -10.14 4.99 15.43
C ASP A 177 -9.92 6.09 14.39
N LEU A 178 -8.66 6.43 14.07
CA LEU A 178 -8.35 7.42 13.02
C LEU A 178 -8.78 6.96 11.62
N ALA A 179 -8.63 5.68 11.29
CA ALA A 179 -9.07 5.15 9.99
C ALA A 179 -10.58 5.34 9.80
N VAL A 180 -11.37 5.11 10.86
CA VAL A 180 -12.83 5.30 10.84
C VAL A 180 -13.20 6.79 10.90
N ALA A 181 -12.62 7.55 11.84
CA ALA A 181 -12.93 8.96 12.03
C ALA A 181 -12.65 9.81 10.78
N LEU A 182 -11.62 9.45 10.00
CA LEU A 182 -11.24 10.15 8.78
C LEU A 182 -11.77 9.49 7.51
N ASN A 183 -12.58 8.43 7.64
CA ASN A 183 -13.15 7.68 6.51
C ASN A 183 -12.09 7.29 5.47
N THR A 184 -10.95 6.77 5.91
CA THR A 184 -9.85 6.38 5.00
C THR A 184 -10.26 5.20 4.12
N GLY A 185 -11.18 4.37 4.60
CA GLY A 185 -11.68 3.18 3.91
C GLY A 185 -10.68 2.03 3.84
N GLN A 186 -9.42 2.27 4.18
CA GLN A 186 -8.31 1.32 4.11
C GLN A 186 -7.37 1.47 5.30
N ILE A 187 -6.79 0.35 5.75
CA ILE A 187 -5.82 0.29 6.83
C ILE A 187 -4.74 -0.79 6.54
N LYS A 188 -3.47 -0.45 6.77
CA LYS A 188 -2.31 -1.37 6.71
C LYS A 188 -1.77 -1.57 8.13
N THR A 189 -2.30 -2.58 8.84
CA THR A 189 -1.94 -2.84 10.25
C THR A 189 -1.27 -4.20 10.50
N GLY A 190 -0.81 -4.89 9.46
CA GLY A 190 0.00 -6.12 9.56
C GLY A 190 -0.80 -7.40 9.38
N SER A 191 -0.22 -8.55 9.74
CA SER A 191 -0.91 -9.84 9.61
C SER A 191 -1.92 -10.06 10.74
N ALA A 192 -2.79 -11.06 10.60
CA ALA A 192 -3.71 -11.52 11.64
C ALA A 192 -2.99 -12.40 12.70
N SER A 193 -1.86 -11.90 13.20
CA SER A 193 -1.04 -12.52 14.25
C SER A 193 -0.32 -11.43 15.05
N ARG A 194 0.20 -11.80 16.23
CA ARG A 194 0.84 -10.90 17.21
C ARG A 194 -0.11 -9.84 17.78
N SER A 195 -0.05 -9.62 19.09
CA SER A 195 -0.97 -8.69 19.77
C SER A 195 -0.77 -7.23 19.35
N ASP A 196 0.44 -6.85 18.93
CA ASP A 196 0.74 -5.51 18.41
C ASP A 196 -0.02 -5.16 17.12
N ARG A 197 -0.45 -6.17 16.35
CA ARG A 197 -1.33 -6.02 15.17
C ARG A 197 -2.79 -6.27 15.52
N MET A 198 -3.06 -7.38 16.21
CA MET A 198 -4.42 -7.80 16.57
C MET A 198 -5.15 -6.79 17.45
N ALA A 199 -4.45 -5.97 18.25
CA ALA A 199 -5.07 -4.90 19.02
C ALA A 199 -5.87 -3.91 18.14
N LYS A 200 -5.39 -3.60 16.93
CA LYS A 200 -6.06 -2.70 15.98
C LYS A 200 -7.25 -3.37 15.31
N TYR A 201 -7.10 -4.64 14.89
CA TYR A 201 -8.23 -5.42 14.36
C TYR A 201 -9.36 -5.57 15.38
N ASN A 202 -9.02 -5.90 16.63
CA ASN A 202 -10.00 -6.00 17.72
C ASN A 202 -10.69 -4.66 17.98
N GLN A 203 -9.98 -3.55 17.82
CA GLN A 203 -10.58 -2.22 17.95
C GLN A 203 -11.54 -1.91 16.79
N LEU A 204 -11.20 -2.26 15.55
CA LEU A 204 -12.12 -2.13 14.41
C LEU A 204 -13.40 -2.95 14.61
N ILE A 205 -13.29 -4.16 15.16
CA ILE A 205 -14.47 -4.98 15.52
C ILE A 205 -15.35 -4.27 16.54
N ARG A 206 -14.77 -3.66 17.58
CA ARG A 206 -15.53 -2.88 18.58
C ARG A 206 -16.19 -1.65 17.98
N ILE A 207 -15.48 -0.92 17.12
CA ILE A 207 -16.03 0.28 16.45
C ILE A 207 -17.20 -0.13 15.54
N GLU A 208 -17.08 -1.23 14.78
CA GLU A 208 -18.17 -1.74 13.95
C GLU A 208 -19.37 -2.17 14.80
N GLU A 209 -19.14 -2.88 15.92
CA GLU A 209 -20.19 -3.26 16.88
C GLU A 209 -20.90 -2.03 17.46
N GLU A 210 -20.15 -1.00 17.86
CA GLU A 210 -20.68 0.24 18.45
C GLU A 210 -21.48 1.08 17.44
N LEU A 211 -21.01 1.17 16.19
CA LEU A 211 -21.72 1.85 15.12
C LEU A 211 -23.00 1.09 14.71
N GLY A 212 -23.05 -0.23 14.89
CA GLY A 212 -24.23 -1.04 14.63
C GLY A 212 -24.81 -0.81 13.23
N SER A 213 -26.04 -0.31 13.15
CA SER A 213 -26.73 -0.12 11.87
C SER A 213 -26.19 1.01 10.99
N VAL A 214 -25.33 1.90 11.53
CA VAL A 214 -24.70 2.97 10.74
C VAL A 214 -23.28 2.61 10.29
N ALA A 215 -22.78 1.43 10.67
CA ALA A 215 -21.49 0.93 10.18
C ALA A 215 -21.53 0.74 8.65
N TYR A 216 -20.46 1.15 7.98
CA TYR A 216 -20.33 1.01 6.53
C TYR A 216 -18.94 0.49 6.16
N PHE A 217 -18.90 -0.72 5.60
CA PHE A 217 -17.69 -1.29 5.03
C PHE A 217 -17.65 -1.02 3.51
N PRO A 218 -16.67 -0.23 3.00
CA PRO A 218 -16.70 0.27 1.62
C PRO A 218 -16.44 -0.79 0.55
N LYS A 219 -15.80 -1.92 0.89
CA LYS A 219 -15.44 -2.99 -0.06
C LYS A 219 -14.64 -2.43 -1.25
N ASP A 220 -15.03 -2.77 -2.48
CA ASP A 220 -14.48 -2.29 -3.74
C ASP A 220 -14.49 -0.76 -3.86
N LYS A 221 -15.48 -0.08 -3.26
CA LYS A 221 -15.57 1.39 -3.27
C LYS A 221 -14.50 2.09 -2.43
N ALA A 222 -13.69 1.34 -1.68
CA ALA A 222 -12.51 1.88 -1.02
C ALA A 222 -11.44 2.31 -2.03
N PHE A 223 -11.47 1.74 -3.24
CA PHE A 223 -10.54 2.03 -4.32
C PHE A 223 -11.16 3.02 -5.31
N LYS A 224 -10.34 3.93 -5.85
CA LYS A 224 -10.76 4.96 -6.83
C LYS A 224 -10.21 4.66 -8.24
N VAL A 225 -10.08 3.38 -8.55
CA VAL A 225 -9.59 2.85 -9.83
C VAL A 225 -10.71 2.08 -10.53
N LYS A 226 -10.57 1.89 -11.85
CA LYS A 226 -11.61 1.29 -12.71
C LYS A 226 -11.49 -0.22 -12.84
#